data_AF-A0A844TQD4-F1
#
_entry.id   AF-A0A844TQD4-F1
#
_cell.length_a   1.000
_cell.length_b   1.000
_cell.length_c   1.000
_cell.angle_alpha   90.00
_cell.angle_beta   90.00
_cell.angle_gamma   90.00
#
_symmetry.space_group_name_H-M   'P 1'
#
loop_
_entity.id
_entity.type
_entity.pdbx_description
1 polymer ?
#
loop_
_entity_poly.entity_id
_entity_poly.type
_entity_poly.pdbx_seq_one_letter_code
_entity_poly.pdbx_strand_id
1 'polypeptide(L)' 'MTEMNIGKWYDPISQRWIVPREPLAATASSSQSNTEKTLESRRRDEARRIWELLVDCCAQR' A
#
# COMPACT_ATOMS: atom_id res chain seq x y z
N MET A 1 -28.34 -1.60 25.21
CA MET A 1 -27.88 -0.51 24.32
C MET A 1 -27.05 -1.15 23.23
N THR A 2 -27.54 -1.18 21.99
CA THR A 2 -26.77 -1.62 20.82
C THR A 2 -25.76 -0.53 20.50
N GLU A 3 -24.49 -0.80 20.73
CA GLU A 3 -23.39 0.07 20.30
C GLU A 3 -23.51 0.27 18.78
N MET A 4 -23.80 1.50 18.35
CA MET A 4 -23.92 1.83 16.93
C MET A 4 -22.52 1.78 16.30
N ASN A 5 -22.24 0.75 15.51
CA ASN A 5 -20.95 0.56 14.81
C ASN A 5 -20.78 1.51 13.59
N ILE A 6 -21.29 2.73 13.70
CA ILE A 6 -21.18 3.75 12.65
C ILE A 6 -19.70 4.11 12.51
N GLY A 7 -19.16 3.93 11.31
CA GLY A 7 -17.74 4.18 11.01
C GLY A 7 -16.80 3.00 11.24
N LYS A 8 -17.27 1.85 11.75
CA LYS A 8 -16.48 0.61 11.84
C LYS A 8 -16.67 -0.24 10.58
N TRP A 9 -15.66 -1.01 10.19
CA TRP A 9 -15.73 -1.97 9.08
C TRP A 9 -15.82 -3.39 9.65
N TYR A 10 -16.64 -4.25 9.05
CA TYR A 10 -16.74 -5.65 9.46
C TYR A 10 -15.73 -6.50 8.67
N ASP A 11 -14.87 -7.23 9.37
CA ASP A 11 -13.95 -8.20 8.77
C ASP A 11 -14.49 -9.64 8.92
N PRO A 12 -14.87 -10.31 7.81
CA PRO A 12 -15.37 -11.68 7.85
C PRO A 12 -14.28 -12.72 8.13
N ILE A 13 -13.01 -12.42 7.89
CA ILE A 13 -11.88 -13.33 8.16
C ILE A 13 -11.70 -13.45 9.67
N SER A 14 -11.71 -12.31 10.37
CA SER A 14 -11.53 -12.26 11.82
C SER A 14 -12.84 -12.28 12.62
N GLN A 15 -14.00 -12.25 11.94
CA GLN A 15 -15.34 -12.14 12.53
C GLN A 15 -15.47 -10.98 13.53
N ARG A 16 -14.83 -9.84 13.22
CA ARG A 16 -14.67 -8.71 14.15
C ARG A 16 -14.96 -7.38 13.49
N TRP A 17 -15.45 -6.43 14.29
CA TRP A 17 -15.56 -5.04 13.90
C TRP A 17 -14.21 -4.35 14.06
N ILE A 18 -13.67 -3.81 12.98
CA ILE A 18 -12.43 -3.05 12.94
C ILE A 18 -12.78 -1.56 13.02
N VAL A 19 -12.29 -0.90 14.06
CA VAL A 19 -12.36 0.55 14.21
C VAL A 19 -11.27 1.17 13.31
N PRO A 20 -11.59 2.19 12.48
CA PRO A 20 -10.55 2.96 11.79
C PRO A 20 -9.56 3.46 12.83
N ARG A 21 -8.27 3.19 12.64
CA ARG A 21 -7.24 3.76 13.50
C ARG A 21 -7.39 5.27 13.44
N GLU A 22 -7.62 5.92 14.59
CA GLU A 22 -7.57 7.37 14.67
C GLU A 22 -6.28 7.83 14.00
N PRO A 23 -6.35 8.84 13.11
CA PRO A 23 -5.14 9.35 12.47
C PRO A 23 -4.26 9.86 13.60
N LEU A 24 -3.23 9.08 13.95
CA LEU A 24 -2.18 9.48 14.87
C LEU A 24 -1.74 10.87 14.44
N ALA A 25 -2.06 11.85 15.27
CA ALA A 25 -1.90 13.25 15.01
C ALA A 25 -0.55 13.52 14.33
N ALA A 26 -0.58 13.82 13.03
CA ALA A 26 0.38 14.57 12.21
C ALA A 26 1.90 14.43 12.44
N THR A 27 2.40 13.42 13.15
CA THR A 27 3.81 13.37 13.61
C THR A 27 4.59 12.15 13.15
N ALA A 28 3.95 11.19 12.48
CA ALA A 28 4.63 10.05 11.82
C ALA A 28 4.75 10.19 10.28
N SER A 29 4.30 11.31 9.70
CA SER A 29 4.21 11.48 8.24
C SER A 29 5.58 11.52 7.54
N SER A 30 6.63 12.03 8.18
CA SER A 30 7.94 12.19 7.54
C SER A 30 8.63 10.84 7.25
N SER A 31 8.56 9.91 8.20
CA SER A 31 9.22 8.60 8.11
C SER A 31 8.51 7.66 7.13
N GLN A 32 7.16 7.66 7.15
CA GLN A 32 6.35 6.79 6.28
C GLN A 32 6.36 7.26 4.82
N SER A 33 6.32 8.58 4.57
CA SER A 33 6.45 9.15 3.22
C SER A 33 7.76 8.74 2.55
N ASN A 34 8.88 8.77 3.28
CA ASN A 34 10.17 8.40 2.72
C ASN A 34 10.26 6.89 2.42
N THR A 35 9.73 6.04 3.30
CA THR A 35 9.67 4.60 3.03
C THR A 35 8.77 4.27 1.85
N GLU A 36 7.61 4.93 1.74
CA GLU A 36 6.68 4.76 0.61
C GLU A 36 7.30 5.25 -0.70
N LYS A 37 7.89 6.45 -0.71
CA LYS A 37 8.61 6.98 -1.89
C LYS A 37 9.76 6.06 -2.34
N THR A 38 10.50 5.49 -1.39
CA THR A 38 11.61 4.57 -1.67
C THR A 38 11.11 3.23 -2.22
N LEU A 39 9.98 2.72 -1.71
CA LEU A 39 9.32 1.53 -2.25
C LEU A 39 8.76 1.78 -3.65
N GLU A 40 8.16 2.94 -3.89
CA GLU A 40 7.64 3.32 -5.21
C GLU A 40 8.76 3.53 -6.24
N SER A 41 9.90 4.13 -5.86
CA SER A 41 11.06 4.21 -6.76
C SER A 41 11.61 2.83 -7.11
N ARG A 42 11.74 1.94 -6.10
CA ARG A 42 12.19 0.56 -6.34
C ARG A 42 11.27 -0.19 -7.29
N ARG A 43 9.94 -0.04 -7.14
CA ARG A 43 8.96 -0.67 -8.07
C ARG A 43 9.10 -0.15 -9.50
N ARG A 44 9.35 1.17 -9.67
CA ARG A 44 9.57 1.76 -11.00
C ARG A 44 10.84 1.24 -11.66
N ASP A 45 11.91 1.06 -10.88
CA ASP A 45 13.18 0.50 -11.37
C ASP A 45 13.02 -0.97 -11.79
N GLU A 46 12.27 -1.76 -11.01
CA GLU A 46 11.94 -3.15 -11.36
C GLU A 46 11.05 -3.23 -12.61
N ALA A 47 10.04 -2.37 -12.74
CA ALA A 47 9.20 -2.30 -13.94
C ALA A 47 9.99 -1.92 -15.19
N ARG A 48 10.93 -0.97 -15.09
CA ARG A 48 11.81 -0.58 -16.18
C ARG A 48 12.73 -1.72 -16.62
N ARG A 49 13.33 -2.44 -15.66
CA ARG A 49 14.16 -3.62 -15.96
C ARG A 49 13.39 -4.71 -16.68
N ILE A 50 12.16 -5.01 -16.25
CA ILE A 50 11.29 -5.99 -16.91
C ILE A 50 10.98 -5.54 -18.34
N TRP A 51 10.68 -4.25 -18.54
CA TRP A 51 10.41 -3.70 -19.86
C TRP A 51 11.61 -3.83 -20.81
N GLU A 52 12.81 -3.46 -20.36
CA GLU A 52 14.04 -3.59 -21.13
C GLU A 52 14.29 -5.05 -21.55
N LEU A 53 14.15 -6.00 -20.62
CA LEU A 53 14.29 -7.44 -20.92
C LEU A 53 13.27 -7.92 -21.97
N LEU A 54 12.03 -7.46 -21.91
CA LEU A 54 10.99 -7.82 -22.88
C LEU A 54 11.30 -7.24 -24.27
N VAL A 55 11.72 -5.98 -24.33
CA VAL A 55 12.10 -5.31 -25.58
C VAL A 55 13.30 -6.01 -26.23
N ASP A 56 14.33 -6.30 -25.45
CA ASP A 56 15.55 -6.96 -25.94
C ASP A 56 15.23 -8.37 -26.48
N CYS A 57 14.39 -9.13 -25.78
CA CYS A 57 13.93 -10.45 -26.25
C CYS A 57 13.16 -10.38 -27.58
N CYS A 58 12.39 -9.31 -27.81
CA CYS A 58 11.66 -9.10 -29.06
C CYS A 58 12.57 -8.60 -30.20
N ALA A 59 13.61 -7.82 -29.89
CA ALA A 59 14.55 -7.29 -30.88
C ALA A 59 15.59 -8.32 -31.35
N GLN A 60 15.77 -9.41 -30.60
CA GLN A 60 16.73 -10.47 -30.89
C GLN A 60 16.10 -11.68 -31.63
N ARG A 61 14.89 -11.52 -32.16
CA ARG A 61 14.15 -12.52 -32.97
C ARG A 61 14.16 -12.20 -34.45
#